data_AF-A0A1V6ESA1-F1
#
_entry.id   AF-A0A1V6ESA1-F1
#
_cell.length_a   1.000
_cell.length_b   1.000
_cell.length_c   1.000
_cell.angle_alpha   90.00
_cell.angle_beta   90.00
_cell.angle_gamma   90.00
#
_symmetry.space_group_name_H-M   'P 1'
#
loop_
_entity.id
_entity.type
_entity.pdbx_description
1 polymer ?
#
loop_
_entity_poly.entity_id
_entity_poly.type
_entity_poly.pdbx_seq_one_letter_code
_entity_poly.pdbx_strand_id
1 'polypeptide(L)'
;MKTKLLILLLVFATSFAFSQSFVETKKRAEQGDADAQFNLGWMYLNGEGITKDLKQAFYWFKKSAEQGGATAQFNLGLMYDNGEGTLKDPKQAFYWYKKSAEQGNAGAQLNLGWMYDNGEGTLKDPKQAFYWYKKSAEQGHATAQFNLGTMYIHGEGTPKDLKQAAFWIKKSYENGHEKAKEIWEEYELYNYQ
;
A
#
# COMPACT_ATOMS: atom_id res chain seq x y z
N MET A 1 15.58 7.94 44.68
CA MET A 1 14.39 7.06 44.84
C MET A 1 13.14 7.59 44.12
N LYS A 2 12.82 8.89 44.21
CA LYS A 2 11.62 9.49 43.57
C LYS A 2 11.55 9.34 42.04
N THR A 3 12.68 9.45 41.34
CA THR A 3 12.70 9.37 39.86
C THR A 3 12.45 7.96 39.32
N LYS A 4 12.92 6.91 40.01
CA LYS A 4 12.65 5.51 39.62
C LYS A 4 11.19 5.13 39.83
N LEU A 5 10.54 5.65 40.87
CA LEU A 5 9.12 5.42 41.15
C LEU A 5 8.21 6.14 40.14
N LEU A 6 8.57 7.35 39.71
CA LEU A 6 7.84 8.13 38.71
C LEU A 6 7.91 7.48 37.31
N ILE A 7 9.09 7.00 36.91
CA ILE A 7 9.26 6.25 35.64
C ILE A 7 8.45 4.95 35.68
N LEU A 8 8.45 4.23 36.80
CA LEU A 8 7.68 3.00 36.95
C LEU A 8 6.17 3.27 36.84
N LEU A 9 5.65 4.30 37.53
CA LEU A 9 4.23 4.70 37.46
C LEU A 9 3.80 5.13 36.04
N LEU A 10 4.66 5.85 35.32
CA LEU A 10 4.39 6.25 33.93
C LEU A 10 4.35 5.04 33.00
N VAL A 11 5.30 4.09 33.13
CA VAL A 11 5.32 2.84 32.35
C VAL A 11 4.10 1.96 32.67
N PHE A 12 3.68 1.89 33.93
CA PHE A 12 2.47 1.16 34.30
C PHE A 12 1.20 1.83 33.73
N ALA A 13 1.07 3.15 33.82
CA ALA A 13 -0.10 3.87 33.29
C ALA A 13 -0.22 3.74 31.76
N THR A 14 0.90 3.80 31.03
CA THR A 14 0.91 3.61 29.57
C THR A 14 0.59 2.17 29.18
N SER A 15 1.16 1.18 29.88
CA SER A 15 0.84 -0.24 29.64
C SER A 15 -0.63 -0.57 29.92
N PHE A 16 -1.23 0.05 30.93
CA PHE A 16 -2.62 -0.15 31.32
C PHE A 16 -3.59 0.47 30.32
N ALA A 17 -3.36 1.72 29.90
CA ALA A 17 -4.18 2.39 28.88
C ALA A 17 -4.15 1.64 27.54
N PHE A 18 -2.99 1.08 27.18
CA PHE A 18 -2.86 0.26 25.97
C PHE A 18 -3.70 -1.03 26.07
N SER A 19 -3.66 -1.70 27.21
CA SER A 19 -4.44 -2.93 27.43
C SER A 19 -5.95 -2.69 27.36
N GLN A 20 -6.46 -1.55 27.85
CA GLN A 20 -7.89 -1.20 27.74
C GLN A 20 -8.30 -0.90 26.29
N SER A 21 -7.45 -0.18 25.54
CA SER A 21 -7.68 0.11 24.13
C SER A 21 -7.80 -1.16 23.29
N PHE A 22 -6.94 -2.15 23.54
CA PHE A 22 -7.01 -3.45 22.88
C PHE A 22 -8.29 -4.20 23.21
N VAL A 23 -8.68 -4.29 24.49
CA VAL A 23 -9.88 -5.04 24.91
C VAL A 23 -11.14 -4.47 24.28
N GLU A 24 -11.31 -3.15 24.28
CA GLU A 24 -12.48 -2.51 23.67
C GLU A 24 -12.49 -2.66 22.15
N THR A 25 -11.34 -2.48 21.50
CA THR A 25 -11.21 -2.70 20.05
C THR A 25 -11.56 -4.15 19.68
N LYS A 26 -11.08 -5.12 20.46
CA LYS A 26 -11.40 -6.55 20.27
C LYS A 26 -12.88 -6.83 20.40
N LYS A 27 -13.53 -6.28 21.42
CA LYS A 27 -14.97 -6.43 21.63
C LYS A 27 -15.78 -5.89 20.44
N ARG A 28 -15.47 -4.69 19.96
CA ARG A 28 -16.14 -4.10 18.77
C ARG A 28 -15.87 -4.91 17.51
N ALA A 29 -14.63 -5.37 17.31
CA ALA A 29 -14.27 -6.19 16.15
C ALA A 29 -15.05 -7.53 16.12
N GLU A 30 -15.21 -8.16 17.29
CA GLU A 30 -16.02 -9.37 17.49
C GLU A 30 -17.52 -9.12 17.23
N GLN A 31 -17.99 -7.90 17.45
CA GLN A 31 -19.37 -7.47 17.13
C GLN A 31 -19.57 -7.11 15.65
N GLY A 32 -18.54 -7.20 14.82
CA GLY A 32 -18.65 -6.98 13.37
C GLY A 32 -18.25 -5.58 12.89
N ASP A 33 -17.83 -4.69 13.78
CA ASP A 33 -17.39 -3.34 13.41
C ASP A 33 -16.15 -3.39 12.49
N ALA A 34 -16.30 -2.94 11.24
CA ALA A 34 -15.27 -3.04 10.21
C ALA A 34 -14.00 -2.24 10.54
N ASP A 35 -14.14 -1.07 11.16
CA ASP A 35 -13.01 -0.21 11.53
C ASP A 35 -12.27 -0.80 12.72
N ALA A 36 -13.00 -1.34 13.71
CA ALA A 36 -12.40 -2.06 14.83
C ALA A 36 -11.68 -3.33 14.36
N GLN A 37 -12.23 -4.07 13.39
CA GLN A 37 -11.54 -5.21 12.77
C GLN A 37 -10.25 -4.79 12.06
N PHE A 38 -10.28 -3.69 11.29
CA PHE A 38 -9.08 -3.15 10.66
C PHE A 38 -8.03 -2.77 11.72
N ASN A 39 -8.43 -2.00 12.74
CA ASN A 39 -7.52 -1.55 13.79
C ASN A 39 -6.94 -2.73 14.58
N LEU A 40 -7.75 -3.74 14.89
CA LEU A 40 -7.27 -4.94 15.55
C LEU A 40 -6.25 -5.71 14.69
N GLY A 41 -6.51 -5.80 13.39
CA GLY A 41 -5.54 -6.35 12.44
C GLY A 41 -4.22 -5.57 12.44
N TRP A 42 -4.30 -4.23 12.48
CA TRP A 42 -3.14 -3.35 12.55
C TRP A 42 -2.34 -3.50 13.84
N MET A 43 -3.02 -3.64 14.99
CA MET A 43 -2.38 -3.91 16.28
C MET A 43 -1.61 -5.23 16.25
N TYR A 44 -2.20 -6.30 15.70
CA TYR A 44 -1.52 -7.60 15.55
C TYR A 44 -0.36 -7.55 14.54
N LEU A 45 -0.48 -6.76 13.47
CA LEU A 45 0.58 -6.60 12.47
C LEU A 45 1.84 -5.96 13.06
N ASN A 46 1.66 -4.91 13.87
CA ASN A 46 2.77 -4.12 14.41
C ASN A 46 3.23 -4.58 15.81
N GLY A 47 2.41 -5.34 16.52
CA GLY A 47 2.68 -5.68 17.93
C GLY A 47 2.62 -4.46 18.84
N GLU A 48 1.82 -3.45 18.48
CA GLU A 48 1.59 -2.30 19.36
C GLU A 48 0.82 -2.81 20.58
N GLY A 49 1.51 -2.82 21.74
CA GLY A 49 1.06 -3.25 23.06
C GLY A 49 0.32 -4.58 23.19
N ILE A 50 0.48 -5.45 22.18
CA ILE A 50 0.22 -6.89 22.20
C ILE A 50 1.36 -7.61 21.47
N THR A 51 1.46 -8.93 21.60
CA THR A 51 2.41 -9.71 20.80
C THR A 51 2.01 -9.67 19.33
N LYS A 52 2.96 -9.35 18.45
CA LYS A 52 2.79 -9.41 16.99
C LYS A 52 2.36 -10.82 16.57
N ASP A 53 1.28 -10.90 15.79
CA ASP A 53 0.74 -12.15 15.25
C ASP A 53 0.17 -11.91 13.85
N LEU A 54 0.94 -12.29 12.83
CA LEU A 54 0.54 -12.09 11.43
C LEU A 54 -0.70 -12.91 11.04
N LYS A 55 -0.95 -14.06 11.66
CA LYS A 55 -2.15 -14.86 11.36
C LYS A 55 -3.40 -14.18 11.88
N GLN A 56 -3.32 -13.58 13.07
CA GLN A 56 -4.40 -12.76 13.61
C GLN A 56 -4.60 -11.48 12.78
N ALA A 57 -3.52 -10.81 12.39
CA ALA A 57 -3.61 -9.64 11.50
C ALA A 57 -4.34 -9.98 10.20
N PHE A 58 -3.94 -11.07 9.54
CA PHE A 58 -4.58 -11.57 8.33
C PHE A 58 -6.08 -11.86 8.53
N TYR A 59 -6.42 -12.57 9.62
CA TYR A 59 -7.81 -12.90 9.93
C TYR A 59 -8.68 -11.64 10.09
N TRP A 60 -8.21 -10.64 10.81
CA TRP A 60 -8.98 -9.43 11.08
C TRP A 60 -9.04 -8.47 9.89
N PHE A 61 -7.94 -8.30 9.15
CA PHE A 61 -7.99 -7.57 7.88
C PHE A 61 -8.91 -8.25 6.87
N LYS A 62 -8.93 -9.59 6.81
CA LYS A 62 -9.86 -10.31 5.93
C LYS A 62 -11.30 -9.98 6.24
N LYS A 63 -11.71 -10.03 7.51
CA LYS A 63 -13.07 -9.66 7.92
C LYS A 63 -13.41 -8.21 7.56
N SER A 64 -12.50 -7.27 7.82
CA SER A 64 -12.72 -5.86 7.48
C SER A 64 -12.79 -5.61 5.96
N ALA A 65 -11.91 -6.26 5.19
CA ALA A 65 -11.85 -6.15 3.73
C ALA A 65 -13.11 -6.71 3.04
N GLU A 66 -13.67 -7.79 3.58
CA GLU A 66 -14.95 -8.37 3.15
C GLU A 66 -16.12 -7.40 3.31
N GLN A 67 -16.03 -6.43 4.23
CA GLN A 67 -17.01 -5.37 4.42
C GLN A 67 -16.80 -4.15 3.51
N GLY A 68 -15.75 -4.13 2.69
CA GLY A 68 -15.60 -3.15 1.61
C GLY A 68 -14.55 -2.07 1.83
N GLY A 69 -13.95 -1.94 3.02
CA GLY A 69 -12.98 -0.87 3.31
C GLY A 69 -11.73 -0.94 2.41
N ALA A 70 -11.47 0.09 1.61
CA ALA A 70 -10.37 0.12 0.65
C ALA A 70 -8.99 -0.11 1.31
N THR A 71 -8.74 0.48 2.48
CA THR A 71 -7.48 0.30 3.22
C THR A 71 -7.30 -1.13 3.73
N ALA A 72 -8.36 -1.76 4.22
CA ALA A 72 -8.32 -3.16 4.65
C ALA A 72 -8.09 -4.10 3.46
N GLN A 73 -8.74 -3.85 2.33
CA GLN A 73 -8.53 -4.60 1.08
C GLN A 73 -7.10 -4.45 0.56
N PHE A 74 -6.52 -3.24 0.62
CA PHE A 74 -5.12 -3.03 0.24
C PHE A 74 -4.16 -3.83 1.14
N ASN A 75 -4.34 -3.76 2.46
CA ASN A 75 -3.49 -4.51 3.40
C ASN A 75 -3.64 -6.02 3.24
N LEU A 76 -4.85 -6.52 3.02
CA LEU A 76 -5.06 -7.93 2.73
C LEU A 76 -4.39 -8.35 1.42
N GLY A 77 -4.42 -7.50 0.39
CA GLY A 77 -3.68 -7.70 -0.85
C GLY A 77 -2.18 -7.83 -0.61
N LEU A 78 -1.58 -6.93 0.18
CA LEU A 78 -0.17 -7.00 0.58
C LEU A 78 0.17 -8.30 1.31
N MET A 79 -0.69 -8.75 2.23
CA MET A 79 -0.44 -10.00 2.96
C MET A 79 -0.45 -11.23 2.05
N TYR A 80 -1.34 -11.27 1.05
CA TYR A 80 -1.31 -12.33 0.05
C TYR A 80 -0.11 -12.21 -0.91
N ASP A 81 0.31 -11.00 -1.27
CA ASP A 81 1.45 -10.79 -2.18
C ASP A 81 2.77 -11.22 -1.54
N ASN A 82 2.94 -10.91 -0.25
CA ASN A 82 4.14 -11.23 0.52
C ASN A 82 4.09 -12.60 1.22
N GLY A 83 2.91 -13.24 1.31
CA GLY A 83 2.72 -14.45 2.12
C GLY A 83 2.89 -14.20 3.63
N GLU A 84 2.41 -13.04 4.10
CA GLU A 84 2.44 -12.68 5.51
C GLU A 84 1.16 -13.13 6.19
N GLY A 85 1.26 -13.91 7.26
CA GLY A 85 0.08 -14.42 7.98
C GLY A 85 -0.77 -15.45 7.21
N THR A 86 -0.44 -15.69 5.94
CA THR A 86 -1.05 -16.65 5.01
C THR A 86 0.03 -17.16 4.04
N LEU A 87 -0.33 -18.05 3.10
CA LEU A 87 0.56 -18.40 1.98
C LEU A 87 0.51 -17.31 0.90
N LYS A 88 1.65 -17.08 0.23
CA LYS A 88 1.71 -16.18 -0.93
C LYS A 88 0.73 -16.67 -2.00
N ASP A 89 -0.16 -15.79 -2.45
CA ASP A 89 -1.14 -16.05 -3.50
C ASP A 89 -1.34 -14.78 -4.36
N PRO A 90 -0.62 -14.68 -5.49
CA PRO A 90 -0.73 -13.52 -6.39
C PRO A 90 -2.13 -13.32 -6.96
N LYS A 91 -2.94 -14.37 -7.12
CA LYS A 91 -4.31 -14.22 -7.65
C LYS A 91 -5.22 -13.57 -6.61
N GLN A 92 -5.06 -13.91 -5.33
CA GLN A 92 -5.77 -13.25 -4.25
C GLN A 92 -5.28 -11.81 -4.05
N ALA A 93 -3.96 -11.58 -4.11
CA ALA A 93 -3.41 -10.22 -4.06
C ALA A 93 -4.00 -9.34 -5.18
N PHE A 94 -3.99 -9.81 -6.42
CA PHE A 94 -4.61 -9.12 -7.56
C PHE A 94 -6.09 -8.80 -7.32
N TYR A 95 -6.87 -9.77 -6.84
CA TYR A 95 -8.29 -9.58 -6.54
C TYR A 95 -8.53 -8.47 -5.50
N TRP A 96 -7.78 -8.47 -4.40
CA TRP A 96 -7.96 -7.49 -3.33
C TRP A 96 -7.40 -6.11 -3.68
N TYR A 97 -6.26 -6.05 -4.37
CA TYR A 97 -5.76 -4.79 -4.93
C TYR A 97 -6.75 -4.19 -5.93
N LYS A 98 -7.35 -5.00 -6.81
CA LYS A 98 -8.36 -4.51 -7.75
C LYS A 98 -9.54 -3.84 -7.04
N LYS A 99 -10.12 -4.48 -6.02
CA LYS A 99 -11.21 -3.89 -5.23
C LYS A 99 -10.82 -2.58 -4.54
N SER A 100 -9.61 -2.51 -3.97
CA SER A 100 -9.11 -1.30 -3.31
C SER A 100 -8.80 -0.18 -4.31
N ALA A 101 -8.21 -0.52 -5.46
CA ALA A 101 -7.85 0.40 -6.52
C ALA A 101 -9.07 1.04 -7.19
N GLU A 102 -10.14 0.27 -7.38
CA GLU A 102 -11.44 0.75 -7.88
C GLU A 102 -12.08 1.79 -6.95
N GLN A 103 -11.75 1.75 -5.66
CA GLN A 103 -12.17 2.75 -4.66
C GLN A 103 -11.20 3.93 -4.52
N GLY A 104 -10.16 4.01 -5.36
CA GLY A 104 -9.24 5.14 -5.38
C GLY A 104 -7.97 4.99 -4.56
N ASN A 105 -7.71 3.86 -3.89
CA ASN A 105 -6.49 3.69 -3.11
C ASN A 105 -5.24 3.73 -4.02
N ALA A 106 -4.40 4.76 -3.89
CA ALA A 106 -3.24 4.98 -4.77
C ALA A 106 -2.19 3.86 -4.69
N GLY A 107 -1.95 3.29 -3.51
CA GLY A 107 -1.03 2.17 -3.32
C GLY A 107 -1.52 0.90 -4.01
N ALA A 108 -2.81 0.60 -3.88
CA ALA A 108 -3.44 -0.52 -4.60
C ALA A 108 -3.41 -0.32 -6.12
N GLN A 109 -3.63 0.91 -6.60
CA GLN A 109 -3.52 1.24 -8.03
C GLN A 109 -2.10 1.05 -8.56
N LEU A 110 -1.08 1.44 -7.80
CA LEU A 110 0.31 1.17 -8.15
C LEU A 110 0.56 -0.34 -8.27
N ASN A 111 0.21 -1.11 -7.24
CA ASN A 111 0.47 -2.55 -7.22
C ASN A 111 -0.31 -3.30 -8.30
N LEU A 112 -1.55 -2.88 -8.57
CA LEU A 112 -2.34 -3.44 -9.67
C LEU A 112 -1.72 -3.13 -11.04
N GLY A 113 -1.20 -1.91 -11.23
CA GLY A 113 -0.45 -1.55 -12.43
C GLY A 113 0.77 -2.44 -12.60
N TRP A 114 1.52 -2.67 -11.53
CA TRP A 114 2.69 -3.55 -11.52
C TRP A 114 2.35 -5.01 -11.81
N MET A 115 1.26 -5.53 -11.27
CA MET A 115 0.79 -6.89 -11.56
C MET A 115 0.41 -7.07 -13.04
N TYR A 116 -0.26 -6.09 -13.65
CA TYR A 116 -0.52 -6.13 -15.10
C TYR A 116 0.75 -5.96 -15.94
N ASP A 117 1.73 -5.20 -15.49
CA ASP A 117 2.98 -4.99 -16.22
C ASP A 117 3.83 -6.27 -16.26
N ASN A 118 3.83 -7.02 -15.15
CA ASN A 118 4.64 -8.23 -14.98
C ASN A 118 3.87 -9.53 -15.25
N GLY A 119 2.53 -9.48 -15.32
CA GLY A 119 1.69 -10.67 -15.43
C GLY A 119 1.68 -11.52 -14.14
N GLU A 120 1.79 -10.88 -12.97
CA GLU A 120 1.72 -11.56 -11.68
C GLU A 120 0.28 -11.57 -11.16
N GLY A 121 -0.26 -12.75 -10.86
CA GLY A 121 -1.67 -12.91 -10.42
C GLY A 121 -2.70 -12.70 -11.54
N THR A 122 -2.29 -12.23 -12.71
CA THR A 122 -3.09 -11.96 -13.91
C THR A 122 -2.26 -12.18 -15.18
N LEU A 123 -2.83 -11.97 -16.37
CA LEU A 123 -2.07 -11.91 -17.61
C LEU A 123 -1.42 -10.54 -17.78
N LYS A 124 -0.22 -10.51 -18.38
CA LYS A 124 0.46 -9.26 -18.72
C LYS A 124 -0.38 -8.43 -19.69
N ASP A 125 -0.64 -7.17 -19.32
CA ASP A 125 -1.39 -6.20 -20.12
C ASP A 125 -0.82 -4.78 -19.89
N PRO A 126 0.09 -4.31 -20.76
CA PRO A 126 0.68 -2.98 -20.65
C PRO A 126 -0.35 -1.84 -20.70
N LYS A 127 -1.51 -2.01 -21.36
CA LYS A 127 -2.53 -0.95 -21.41
C LYS A 127 -3.23 -0.81 -20.06
N GLN A 128 -3.50 -1.93 -19.38
CA GLN A 128 -4.02 -1.90 -18.01
C GLN A 128 -2.98 -1.38 -17.02
N ALA A 129 -1.71 -1.77 -17.18
CA ALA A 129 -0.62 -1.24 -16.37
C ALA A 129 -0.56 0.30 -16.47
N PHE A 130 -0.52 0.82 -17.70
CA PHE A 130 -0.55 2.26 -17.98
C PHE A 130 -1.75 2.96 -17.32
N TYR A 131 -2.95 2.39 -17.47
CA TYR A 131 -4.16 2.94 -16.89
C TYR A 131 -4.08 3.07 -15.35
N TRP A 132 -3.64 2.02 -14.67
CA TRP A 132 -3.58 2.00 -13.20
C TRP A 132 -2.42 2.82 -12.64
N TYR A 133 -1.24 2.76 -13.27
CA TYR A 133 -0.14 3.67 -12.93
C TYR A 133 -0.55 5.13 -13.11
N LYS A 134 -1.26 5.47 -14.20
CA LYS A 134 -1.74 6.84 -14.41
C LYS A 134 -2.64 7.33 -13.27
N LYS A 135 -3.61 6.52 -12.83
CA LYS A 135 -4.47 6.88 -11.69
C LYS A 135 -3.68 7.09 -10.39
N SER A 136 -2.71 6.22 -10.09
CA SER A 136 -1.87 6.36 -8.90
C SER A 136 -0.94 7.59 -9.00
N ALA A 137 -0.39 7.85 -10.19
CA ALA A 137 0.50 8.95 -10.48
C ALA A 137 -0.19 10.33 -10.35
N GLU A 138 -1.44 10.42 -10.80
CA GLU A 138 -2.31 11.60 -10.63
C GLU A 138 -2.59 11.93 -9.16
N GLN A 139 -2.50 10.95 -8.27
CA GLN A 139 -2.60 11.11 -6.81
C GLN A 139 -1.26 11.43 -6.12
N GLY A 140 -0.18 11.61 -6.88
CA GLY A 140 1.12 11.99 -6.32
C GLY A 140 2.05 10.82 -5.96
N HIS A 141 1.69 9.57 -6.27
CA HIS A 141 2.55 8.44 -5.91
C HIS A 141 3.82 8.44 -6.77
N ALA A 142 4.97 8.72 -6.15
CA ALA A 142 6.24 8.94 -6.85
C ALA A 142 6.67 7.75 -7.73
N THR A 143 6.56 6.51 -7.23
CA THR A 143 6.84 5.29 -8.00
C THR A 143 5.89 5.10 -9.20
N ALA A 144 4.61 5.43 -9.06
CA ALA A 144 3.67 5.34 -10.17
C ALA A 144 3.97 6.39 -11.24
N GLN A 145 4.36 7.60 -10.84
CA GLN A 145 4.82 8.65 -11.76
C GLN A 145 6.10 8.22 -12.51
N PHE A 146 7.04 7.57 -11.81
CA PHE A 146 8.23 6.99 -12.43
C PHE A 146 7.86 5.96 -13.49
N ASN A 147 7.06 4.96 -13.12
CA ASN A 147 6.65 3.88 -14.02
C ASN A 147 5.90 4.43 -15.23
N LEU A 148 4.96 5.37 -15.02
CA LEU A 148 4.21 6.00 -16.10
C LEU A 148 5.13 6.78 -17.05
N GLY A 149 6.11 7.52 -16.52
CA GLY A 149 7.12 8.23 -17.32
C GLY A 149 7.93 7.26 -18.18
N THR A 150 8.39 6.16 -17.60
CA THR A 150 9.11 5.10 -18.31
C THR A 150 8.26 4.43 -19.40
N MET A 151 6.96 4.23 -19.16
CA MET A 151 6.05 3.70 -20.19
C MET A 151 5.91 4.66 -21.38
N TYR A 152 5.88 5.98 -21.14
CA TYR A 152 5.90 6.98 -22.22
C TYR A 152 7.23 7.03 -22.97
N ILE A 153 8.36 6.78 -22.32
CA ILE A 153 9.69 6.70 -22.97
C ILE A 153 9.71 5.55 -23.99
N HIS A 154 9.21 4.39 -23.59
CA HIS A 154 9.30 3.15 -24.36
C HIS A 154 8.08 2.90 -25.27
N GLY A 155 6.98 3.63 -25.07
CA GLY A 155 5.73 3.41 -25.78
C GLY A 155 5.03 2.11 -25.35
N GLU A 156 5.10 1.78 -24.05
CA GLU A 156 4.48 0.57 -23.49
C GLU A 156 3.07 0.90 -23.00
N GLY A 157 2.05 0.24 -23.57
CA GLY A 157 0.65 0.54 -23.22
C GLY A 157 0.13 1.90 -23.69
N THR A 158 1.00 2.74 -24.25
CA THR A 158 0.75 4.08 -24.79
C THR A 158 1.65 4.34 -25.99
N PRO A 159 1.34 5.24 -26.94
CA PRO A 159 2.35 5.76 -27.86
C PRO A 159 3.51 6.41 -27.10
N LYS A 160 4.71 6.35 -27.69
CA LYS A 160 5.88 7.05 -27.18
C LYS A 160 5.65 8.56 -27.18
N ASP A 161 5.93 9.21 -26.04
CA ASP A 161 5.79 10.66 -25.87
C ASP A 161 6.80 11.18 -24.85
N LEU A 162 7.90 11.76 -25.33
CA LEU A 162 8.98 12.25 -24.46
C LEU A 162 8.59 13.51 -23.66
N LYS A 163 7.59 14.28 -24.09
CA LYS A 163 7.09 15.42 -23.32
C LYS A 163 6.30 14.95 -22.11
N GLN A 164 5.44 13.95 -22.29
CA GLN A 164 4.74 13.32 -21.17
C GLN A 164 5.72 12.58 -20.26
N ALA A 165 6.71 11.88 -20.82
CA ALA A 165 7.78 11.26 -20.03
C ALA A 165 8.49 12.29 -19.15
N ALA A 166 8.94 13.40 -19.72
CA ALA A 166 9.56 14.49 -18.95
C ALA A 166 8.61 14.96 -17.83
N PHE A 167 7.37 15.32 -18.16
CA PHE A 167 6.42 15.76 -17.13
C PHE A 167 6.30 14.80 -15.94
N TRP A 168 6.15 13.49 -16.18
CA TRP A 168 5.96 12.51 -15.12
C TRP A 168 7.25 12.14 -14.37
N ILE A 169 8.38 12.01 -15.06
CA ILE A 169 9.68 11.76 -14.41
C ILE A 169 10.08 12.93 -13.52
N LYS A 170 9.85 14.18 -13.95
CA LYS A 170 10.10 15.37 -13.12
C LYS A 170 9.27 15.34 -11.84
N LYS A 171 7.96 15.09 -11.95
CA LYS A 171 7.08 14.96 -10.77
C LYS A 171 7.52 13.83 -9.84
N SER A 172 7.94 12.71 -10.42
CA SER A 172 8.44 11.57 -9.64
C SER A 172 9.68 11.94 -8.81
N TYR A 173 10.62 12.66 -9.41
CA TYR A 173 11.79 13.21 -8.71
C TYR A 173 11.41 14.20 -7.61
N GLU A 174 10.52 15.14 -7.90
CA GLU A 174 10.01 16.13 -6.93
C GLU A 174 9.30 15.47 -5.73
N ASN A 175 8.67 14.30 -5.96
CA ASN A 175 8.04 13.48 -4.92
C ASN A 175 8.98 12.43 -4.31
N GLY A 176 10.29 12.53 -4.53
CA GLY A 176 11.31 11.77 -3.82
C GLY A 176 11.67 10.40 -4.40
N HIS A 177 11.30 10.08 -5.65
CA HIS A 177 11.77 8.85 -6.28
C HIS A 177 13.24 8.97 -6.72
N GLU A 178 14.13 8.27 -6.02
CA GLU A 178 15.58 8.42 -6.14
C GLU A 178 16.10 8.19 -7.58
N LYS A 179 15.56 7.18 -8.28
CA LYS A 179 15.99 6.83 -9.65
C LYS A 179 15.45 7.76 -10.74
N ALA A 180 14.53 8.68 -10.41
CA ALA A 180 13.93 9.55 -11.42
C ALA A 180 14.96 10.51 -12.03
N LYS A 181 15.96 10.95 -11.27
CA LYS A 181 17.03 11.80 -11.77
C LYS A 181 17.90 11.10 -12.81
N GLU A 182 18.22 9.84 -12.59
CA GLU A 182 19.03 9.04 -13.52
C GLU A 182 18.34 8.95 -14.89
N ILE A 183 17.05 8.61 -14.90
CA ILE A 183 16.24 8.55 -16.14
C ILE A 183 16.10 9.92 -16.79
N TRP A 184 15.97 10.99 -15.98
CA TRP A 184 15.90 12.35 -16.48
C TRP A 184 17.13 12.76 -17.29
N GLU A 185 18.32 12.36 -16.81
CA GLU A 185 19.60 12.63 -17.46
C GLU A 185 19.85 11.68 -18.64
N GLU A 186 19.61 10.37 -18.46
CA GLU A 186 19.83 9.33 -19.47
C GLU A 186 19.06 9.61 -20.77
N TYR A 187 17.82 10.06 -20.67
CA TYR A 187 16.95 10.34 -21.83
C TYR A 187 16.95 11.82 -22.25
N GLU A 188 17.85 12.63 -21.67
CA GLU A 188 17.96 14.07 -21.92
C GLU A 188 16.60 14.79 -21.80
N LEU A 189 15.77 14.40 -20.82
CA LEU A 189 14.38 14.85 -20.69
C LEU A 189 14.26 16.36 -20.44
N TYR A 190 15.36 17.01 -20.02
CA TYR A 190 15.43 18.45 -19.89
C TYR A 190 15.18 19.21 -21.20
N ASN A 191 15.35 18.57 -22.36
CA ASN A 191 15.06 19.14 -23.69
C ASN A 191 13.56 19.20 -24.04
N TYR A 192 12.68 18.63 -23.20
CA TYR A 192 11.25 18.46 -23.48
C TYR A 192 10.33 19.17 -22.47
N GLN A 193 10.86 20.16 -21.75
CA GLN A 193 10.15 20.98 -20.76
C GLN A 193 9.30 22.09 -21.39
#